data_AF-A0A929W5A7-F1
#
_entry.id   AF-A0A929W5A7-F1
#
_cell.length_a   1.000
_cell.length_b   1.000
_cell.length_c   1.000
_cell.angle_alpha   90.00
_cell.angle_beta   90.00
_cell.angle_gamma   90.00
#
_symmetry.space_group_name_H-M   'P 1'
#
loop_
_entity.id
_entity.type
_entity.pdbx_description
1 polymer ?
#
loop_
_entity_poly.entity_id
_entity_poly.type
_entity_poly.pdbx_seq_one_letter_code
_entity_poly.pdbx_strand_id
1 'polypeptide(L)'
;RVPRTDAWGWDPKLPAIYDTSNFFRRSGYSRGHLVASEDRTFSKEANEQTFYYSNMSPQLQAHNAGIWHRLENRVQSWGRDRSFCDILYVAKGGTIREDQILPERLKGKMVIPRYYWMALLMKRGKSYHSLAFLTEHKVYPKGARIDELTLSVRELEQFTGLDFYHHLPDEIEQAVETESPQSRQSRQLWWKQ
;
A
#
# COMPACT_ATOMS: atom_id res chain seq x y z
N ARG A 1 -14.43 -17.15 -4.83
CA ARG A 1 -13.50 -16.03 -5.06
C ARG A 1 -13.48 -15.74 -6.54
N VAL A 2 -13.60 -14.48 -6.93
CA VAL A 2 -13.49 -14.03 -8.32
C VAL A 2 -12.03 -14.13 -8.77
N PRO A 3 -11.74 -14.66 -9.97
CA PRO A 3 -10.39 -14.68 -10.52
C PRO A 3 -9.96 -13.28 -10.98
N ARG A 4 -8.65 -13.08 -11.13
CA ARG A 4 -8.07 -11.87 -11.71
C ARG A 4 -8.70 -11.57 -13.08
N THR A 5 -9.20 -10.35 -13.28
CA THR A 5 -9.96 -9.99 -14.50
C THR A 5 -9.13 -9.36 -15.61
N ASP A 6 -8.02 -8.68 -15.28
CA ASP A 6 -7.21 -7.92 -16.25
C ASP A 6 -8.04 -6.93 -17.08
N ALA A 7 -9.13 -6.40 -16.50
CA ALA A 7 -10.07 -5.46 -17.12
C ALA A 7 -9.52 -4.02 -17.14
N TRP A 8 -8.36 -3.84 -17.77
CA TRP A 8 -7.67 -2.56 -17.85
C TRP A 8 -8.51 -1.48 -18.53
N GLY A 9 -8.71 -0.36 -17.86
CA GLY A 9 -9.50 0.75 -18.39
C GLY A 9 -9.29 2.04 -17.62
N TRP A 10 -9.70 3.17 -18.21
CA TRP A 10 -9.80 4.41 -17.46
C TRP A 10 -11.00 4.36 -16.52
N ASP A 11 -10.91 5.04 -15.39
CA ASP A 11 -12.02 5.14 -14.45
C ASP A 11 -13.15 5.98 -15.05
N PRO A 12 -14.33 5.41 -15.32
CA PRO A 12 -15.43 6.13 -15.96
C PRO A 12 -15.99 7.26 -15.09
N LYS A 13 -15.65 7.32 -13.80
CA LYS A 13 -16.06 8.40 -12.88
C LYS A 13 -15.09 9.59 -12.90
N LEU A 14 -13.94 9.48 -13.56
CA LEU A 14 -12.95 10.55 -13.64
C LEU A 14 -12.93 11.20 -15.04
N PRO A 15 -12.71 12.52 -15.12
CA PRO A 15 -12.60 13.20 -16.41
C PRO A 15 -11.51 12.60 -17.30
N ALA A 16 -11.84 12.34 -18.57
CA ALA A 16 -10.92 11.72 -19.55
C ALA A 16 -9.64 12.54 -19.79
N ILE A 17 -9.64 13.84 -19.47
CA ILE A 17 -8.43 14.68 -19.55
C ILE A 17 -7.30 14.22 -18.63
N TYR A 18 -7.60 13.44 -17.59
CA TYR A 18 -6.62 12.87 -16.67
C TYR A 18 -6.20 11.45 -17.04
N ASP A 19 -6.68 10.89 -18.17
CA ASP A 19 -6.43 9.50 -18.55
C ASP A 19 -4.93 9.22 -18.73
N THR A 20 -4.40 8.32 -17.88
CA THR A 20 -3.01 7.87 -17.89
C THR A 20 -2.80 6.53 -18.59
N SER A 21 -3.84 5.94 -19.19
CA SER A 21 -3.82 4.60 -19.80
C SER A 21 -2.64 4.36 -20.74
N ASN A 22 -2.36 5.35 -21.60
CA ASN A 22 -1.30 5.31 -22.59
C ASN A 22 0.12 5.55 -22.02
N PHE A 23 0.25 5.95 -20.76
CA PHE A 23 1.55 6.34 -20.20
C PHE A 23 2.48 5.15 -19.93
N PHE A 24 1.91 4.00 -19.61
CA PHE A 24 2.66 2.78 -19.24
C PHE A 24 3.20 2.01 -20.45
N ARG A 25 2.68 2.27 -21.66
CA ARG A 25 3.13 1.58 -22.86
C ARG A 25 4.58 1.97 -23.19
N ARG A 26 5.47 0.96 -23.21
CA ARG A 26 6.91 1.09 -23.49
C ARG A 26 7.60 2.12 -22.59
N SER A 27 7.17 2.23 -21.34
CA SER A 27 7.75 3.21 -20.39
C SER A 27 8.87 2.65 -19.53
N GLY A 28 9.03 1.32 -19.45
CA GLY A 28 9.90 0.65 -18.48
C GLY A 28 9.26 0.45 -17.10
N TYR A 29 8.06 1.01 -16.87
CA TYR A 29 7.30 0.86 -15.63
C TYR A 29 6.07 -0.03 -15.82
N SER A 30 5.80 -0.85 -14.81
CA SER A 30 4.59 -1.64 -14.70
C SER A 30 3.42 -0.79 -14.22
N ARG A 31 2.21 -1.27 -14.53
CA ARG A 31 0.95 -0.82 -13.94
C ARG A 31 0.85 -1.37 -12.51
N GLY A 32 1.57 -0.75 -11.58
CA GLY A 32 1.63 -1.18 -10.18
C GLY A 32 0.32 -0.84 -9.49
N HIS A 33 -0.37 -1.85 -8.97
CA HIS A 33 -1.63 -1.64 -8.26
C HIS A 33 -1.36 -1.00 -6.89
N LEU A 34 -2.17 -0.03 -6.49
CA LEU A 34 -2.26 0.37 -5.09
C LEU A 34 -3.19 -0.62 -4.35
N VAL A 35 -4.45 -0.73 -4.75
CA VAL A 35 -5.35 -1.81 -4.31
C VAL A 35 -5.16 -3.02 -5.21
N ALA A 36 -4.70 -4.15 -4.67
CA ALA A 36 -4.45 -5.35 -5.47
C ALA A 36 -5.77 -6.02 -5.87
N SER A 37 -5.78 -6.69 -7.01
CA SER A 37 -6.91 -7.52 -7.47
C SER A 37 -7.30 -8.57 -6.41
N GLU A 38 -6.30 -9.16 -5.75
CA GLU A 38 -6.45 -10.17 -4.71
C GLU A 38 -7.11 -9.62 -3.43
N ASP A 39 -7.11 -8.28 -3.24
CA ASP A 39 -7.80 -7.61 -2.13
C ASP A 39 -9.32 -7.47 -2.41
N ARG A 40 -9.78 -7.68 -3.66
CA ARG A 40 -11.18 -7.49 -4.11
C ARG A 40 -11.69 -8.69 -4.90
N THR A 41 -11.81 -9.84 -4.23
CA THR A 41 -12.24 -11.11 -4.86
C THR A 41 -13.68 -11.54 -4.52
N PHE A 42 -14.46 -10.68 -3.86
CA PHE A 42 -15.83 -10.98 -3.45
C PHE A 42 -16.87 -10.66 -4.53
N SER A 43 -16.57 -9.72 -5.44
CA SER A 43 -17.44 -9.29 -6.54
C SER A 43 -16.61 -9.11 -7.80
N LYS A 44 -17.19 -9.45 -8.96
CA LYS A 44 -16.54 -9.26 -10.26
C LYS A 44 -16.29 -7.79 -10.52
N GLU A 45 -17.30 -6.96 -10.31
CA GLU A 45 -17.21 -5.51 -10.47
C GLU A 45 -16.12 -4.91 -9.58
N ALA A 46 -16.07 -5.30 -8.30
CA ALA A 46 -15.05 -4.81 -7.37
C ALA A 46 -13.62 -5.21 -7.80
N ASN A 47 -13.46 -6.39 -8.42
CA ASN A 47 -12.18 -6.81 -8.98
C ASN A 47 -11.82 -6.01 -10.23
N GLU A 48 -12.77 -5.83 -11.16
CA GLU A 48 -12.55 -5.06 -12.39
C GLU A 48 -12.12 -3.61 -12.07
N GLN A 49 -12.73 -3.00 -11.05
CA GLN A 49 -12.37 -1.65 -10.59
C GLN A 49 -10.92 -1.53 -10.08
N THR A 50 -10.27 -2.62 -9.63
CA THR A 50 -8.85 -2.55 -9.27
C THR A 50 -7.94 -2.36 -10.49
N PHE A 51 -8.43 -2.62 -11.71
CA PHE A 51 -7.68 -2.47 -12.95
C PHE A 51 -7.78 -1.07 -13.57
N TYR A 52 -8.48 -0.15 -12.91
CA TYR A 52 -8.52 1.22 -13.37
C TYR A 52 -7.18 1.92 -13.23
N TYR A 53 -6.81 2.72 -14.23
CA TYR A 53 -5.55 3.46 -14.22
C TYR A 53 -5.46 4.53 -13.12
N SER A 54 -6.59 4.93 -12.52
CA SER A 54 -6.63 5.74 -11.29
C SER A 54 -6.06 5.00 -10.07
N ASN A 55 -6.07 3.67 -10.08
CA ASN A 55 -5.45 2.80 -9.06
C ASN A 55 -4.02 2.36 -9.43
N MET A 56 -3.47 2.88 -10.54
CA MET A 56 -2.13 2.51 -11.00
C MET A 56 -1.11 3.58 -10.63
N SER A 57 0.04 3.12 -10.13
CA SER A 57 1.23 3.93 -9.95
C SER A 57 2.42 3.32 -10.73
N PRO A 58 3.34 4.12 -11.29
CA PRO A 58 4.48 3.59 -12.04
C PRO A 58 5.42 2.85 -11.10
N GLN A 59 5.50 1.53 -11.24
CA GLN A 59 6.39 0.70 -10.42
C GLN A 59 7.40 -0.05 -11.29
N LEU A 60 8.68 -0.06 -10.90
CA LEU A 60 9.69 -0.94 -11.47
C LEU A 60 9.21 -2.38 -11.34
N GLN A 61 9.29 -3.18 -12.41
CA GLN A 61 8.74 -4.53 -12.37
C GLN A 61 9.36 -5.40 -11.26
N ALA A 62 10.66 -5.21 -10.98
CA ALA A 62 11.36 -5.91 -9.90
C ALA A 62 10.92 -5.45 -8.49
N HIS A 63 10.42 -4.23 -8.34
CA HIS A 63 9.83 -3.74 -7.08
C HIS A 63 8.39 -4.29 -6.94
N ASN A 64 7.56 -4.09 -7.97
CA ASN A 64 6.16 -4.53 -8.04
C ASN A 64 6.00 -6.04 -7.81
N ALA A 65 6.64 -6.88 -8.64
CA ALA A 65 6.57 -8.33 -8.51
C ALA A 65 7.49 -8.89 -7.41
N GLY A 66 8.35 -8.04 -6.83
CA GLY A 66 9.33 -8.41 -5.81
C GLY A 66 8.86 -8.02 -4.42
N ILE A 67 9.43 -6.95 -3.87
CA ILE A 67 9.17 -6.55 -2.47
C ILE A 67 7.71 -6.18 -2.23
N TRP A 68 7.08 -5.44 -3.16
CA TRP A 68 5.71 -4.96 -3.01
C TRP A 68 4.74 -6.13 -2.92
N HIS A 69 4.80 -7.07 -3.87
CA HIS A 69 4.01 -8.31 -3.83
C HIS A 69 4.23 -9.13 -2.55
N ARG A 70 5.44 -9.16 -1.97
CA ARG A 70 5.67 -9.83 -0.66
C ARG A 70 4.95 -9.11 0.49
N LEU A 71 4.95 -7.78 0.50
CA LEU A 71 4.20 -6.99 1.48
C LEU A 71 2.69 -7.22 1.33
N GLU A 72 2.18 -7.18 0.10
CA GLU A 72 0.75 -7.44 -0.16
C GLU A 72 0.33 -8.84 0.30
N ASN A 73 1.11 -9.88 -0.02
CA ASN A 73 0.83 -11.23 0.46
C ASN A 73 0.81 -11.33 1.98
N ARG A 74 1.72 -10.63 2.67
CA ARG A 74 1.74 -10.60 4.13
C ARG A 74 0.51 -9.90 4.69
N VAL A 75 0.19 -8.70 4.23
CA VAL A 75 -0.99 -7.94 4.66
C VAL A 75 -2.27 -8.72 4.40
N GLN A 76 -2.38 -9.37 3.23
CA GLN A 76 -3.50 -10.24 2.91
C GLN A 76 -3.58 -11.47 3.81
N SER A 77 -2.45 -12.06 4.22
CA SER A 77 -2.44 -13.20 5.15
C SER A 77 -2.99 -12.80 6.51
N TRP A 78 -2.60 -11.63 7.02
CA TRP A 78 -3.12 -11.07 8.26
C TRP A 78 -4.61 -10.75 8.15
N GLY A 79 -5.04 -10.02 7.11
CA GLY A 79 -6.43 -9.62 6.94
C GLY A 79 -7.40 -10.77 6.64
N ARG A 80 -6.91 -11.93 6.20
CA ARG A 80 -7.74 -13.13 5.96
C ARG A 80 -7.74 -14.09 7.16
N ASP A 81 -6.88 -13.91 8.14
CA ASP A 81 -6.79 -14.72 9.35
C ASP A 81 -7.69 -14.15 10.46
N ARG A 82 -8.86 -14.76 10.66
CA ARG A 82 -9.82 -14.35 11.70
C ARG A 82 -9.31 -14.57 13.13
N SER A 83 -8.26 -15.37 13.32
CA SER A 83 -7.61 -15.51 14.63
C SER A 83 -6.63 -14.35 14.91
N PHE A 84 -6.18 -13.67 13.85
CA PHE A 84 -5.29 -12.53 13.95
C PHE A 84 -6.06 -11.23 14.25
N CYS A 85 -7.11 -10.93 13.49
CA CYS A 85 -7.91 -9.71 13.66
C CYS A 85 -9.37 -9.87 13.24
N ASP A 86 -10.24 -9.00 13.75
CA ASP A 86 -11.63 -8.87 13.26
C ASP A 86 -11.67 -8.10 11.94
N ILE A 87 -10.92 -6.99 11.89
CA ILE A 87 -10.84 -6.08 10.74
C ILE A 87 -9.39 -5.60 10.61
N LEU A 88 -8.91 -5.54 9.37
CA LEU A 88 -7.64 -4.90 9.02
C LEU A 88 -7.94 -3.77 8.02
N TYR A 89 -7.77 -2.53 8.46
CA TYR A 89 -7.83 -1.35 7.61
C TYR A 89 -6.45 -1.11 6.99
N VAL A 90 -6.42 -0.84 5.70
CA VAL A 90 -5.18 -0.70 4.93
C VAL A 90 -5.28 0.52 4.03
N ALA A 91 -4.40 1.50 4.26
CA ALA A 91 -4.15 2.59 3.31
C ALA A 91 -2.83 2.31 2.59
N LYS A 92 -2.78 2.58 1.27
CA LYS A 92 -1.58 2.39 0.45
C LYS A 92 -1.38 3.59 -0.46
N GLY A 93 -0.13 3.92 -0.74
CA GLY A 93 0.19 4.99 -1.66
C GLY A 93 1.65 5.06 -2.05
N GLY A 94 1.95 6.00 -2.93
CA GLY A 94 3.31 6.45 -3.21
C GLY A 94 3.48 7.89 -2.72
N THR A 95 4.71 8.28 -2.42
CA THR A 95 5.05 9.67 -2.10
C THR A 95 4.90 10.58 -3.32
N ILE A 96 4.44 11.82 -3.08
CA ILE A 96 4.20 12.81 -4.14
C ILE A 96 4.83 14.18 -3.87
N ARG A 97 5.48 14.38 -2.71
CA ARG A 97 6.25 15.60 -2.47
C ARG A 97 7.48 15.67 -3.38
N GLU A 98 7.90 16.88 -3.71
CA GLU A 98 8.97 17.13 -4.68
C GLU A 98 10.30 16.46 -4.30
N ASP A 99 10.64 16.42 -3.02
CA ASP A 99 11.85 15.77 -2.50
C ASP A 99 11.72 14.23 -2.39
N GLN A 100 10.51 13.70 -2.60
CA GLN A 100 10.18 12.27 -2.46
C GLN A 100 9.64 11.65 -3.76
N ILE A 101 9.86 12.29 -4.90
CA ILE A 101 9.61 11.71 -6.22
C ILE A 101 10.94 11.50 -6.95
N LEU A 102 10.90 10.69 -8.00
CA LEU A 102 12.01 10.65 -8.96
C LEU A 102 12.02 11.95 -9.78
N PRO A 103 13.20 12.43 -10.25
CA PRO A 103 13.28 13.63 -11.08
C PRO A 103 12.53 13.47 -12.41
N GLU A 104 12.49 12.25 -12.93
CA GLU A 104 11.73 11.91 -14.12
C GLU A 104 10.23 11.74 -13.85
N ARG A 105 9.43 12.02 -14.87
CA ARG A 105 7.99 11.80 -14.87
C ARG A 105 7.61 10.84 -15.99
N LEU A 106 6.66 9.96 -15.72
CA LEU A 106 6.14 9.06 -16.72
C LEU A 106 5.48 9.89 -17.84
N LYS A 107 6.01 9.77 -19.06
CA LYS A 107 5.65 10.62 -20.22
C LYS A 107 5.73 12.13 -19.94
N GLY A 108 6.62 12.56 -19.03
CA GLY A 108 6.77 13.97 -18.67
C GLY A 108 5.63 14.55 -17.84
N LYS A 109 4.63 13.75 -17.44
CA LYS A 109 3.40 14.25 -16.78
C LYS A 109 3.18 13.63 -15.40
N MET A 110 3.08 12.31 -15.33
CA MET A 110 2.72 11.60 -14.09
C MET A 110 3.95 11.43 -13.20
N VAL A 111 3.79 11.76 -11.92
CA VAL A 111 4.84 11.57 -10.91
C VAL A 111 5.22 10.10 -10.77
N ILE A 112 6.51 9.85 -10.53
CA ILE A 112 7.00 8.52 -10.18
C ILE A 112 7.45 8.59 -8.72
N PRO A 113 6.72 7.95 -7.78
CA PRO A 113 7.09 7.95 -6.37
C PRO A 113 8.50 7.41 -6.15
N ARG A 114 9.28 8.07 -5.28
CA ARG A 114 10.56 7.51 -4.77
C ARG A 114 10.30 6.48 -3.68
N TYR A 115 9.16 6.57 -2.99
CA TYR A 115 8.79 5.63 -1.95
C TYR A 115 7.34 5.18 -2.10
N TYR A 116 7.08 3.94 -1.71
CA TYR A 116 5.75 3.35 -1.57
C TYR A 116 5.52 2.92 -0.14
N TRP A 117 4.31 3.11 0.35
CA TRP A 117 3.96 2.88 1.74
C TRP A 117 2.63 2.14 1.89
N MET A 118 2.47 1.47 3.03
CA MET A 118 1.20 0.95 3.51
C MET A 118 1.04 1.33 4.99
N ALA A 119 -0.08 1.93 5.38
CA ALA A 119 -0.46 2.09 6.77
C ALA A 119 -1.51 1.04 7.13
N LEU A 120 -1.30 0.31 8.22
CA LEU A 120 -2.18 -0.76 8.69
C LEU A 120 -2.75 -0.41 10.06
N LEU A 121 -4.06 -0.57 10.22
CA LEU A 121 -4.75 -0.52 11.51
C LEU A 121 -5.53 -1.81 11.70
N MET A 122 -5.08 -2.60 12.66
CA MET A 122 -5.71 -3.84 13.07
C MET A 122 -6.69 -3.56 14.20
N LYS A 123 -7.92 -4.10 14.10
CA LYS A 123 -8.91 -4.10 15.16
C LYS A 123 -9.19 -5.52 15.64
N ARG A 124 -9.17 -5.73 16.96
CA ARG A 124 -9.60 -6.97 17.62
C ARG A 124 -10.37 -6.66 18.90
N GLY A 125 -11.66 -6.96 18.91
CA GLY A 125 -12.57 -6.54 19.98
C GLY A 125 -12.60 -5.02 20.09
N LYS A 126 -12.18 -4.50 21.25
CA LYS A 126 -12.05 -3.06 21.53
C LYS A 126 -10.61 -2.53 21.34
N SER A 127 -9.66 -3.41 21.06
CA SER A 127 -8.25 -3.06 20.91
C SER A 127 -7.91 -2.74 19.47
N TYR A 128 -7.01 -1.78 19.30
CA TYR A 128 -6.44 -1.38 18.03
C TYR A 128 -4.92 -1.48 18.11
N HIS A 129 -4.29 -1.83 16.99
CA HIS A 129 -2.84 -1.87 16.85
C HIS A 129 -2.47 -1.39 15.45
N SER A 130 -1.33 -0.72 15.31
CA SER A 130 -0.91 -0.19 14.03
C SER A 130 0.47 -0.68 13.61
N LEU A 131 0.72 -0.63 12.30
CA LEU A 131 2.01 -0.91 11.69
C LEU A 131 2.06 -0.22 10.34
N ALA A 132 3.18 0.38 9.99
CA ALA A 132 3.40 0.88 8.64
C ALA A 132 4.52 0.10 7.94
N PHE A 133 4.45 0.06 6.61
CA PHE A 133 5.56 -0.31 5.73
C PHE A 133 5.98 0.90 4.92
N LEU A 134 7.29 1.08 4.73
CA LEU A 134 7.86 2.06 3.82
C LEU A 134 8.96 1.40 2.98
N THR A 135 8.85 1.50 1.67
CA THR A 135 9.84 0.95 0.72
C THR A 135 10.31 2.02 -0.23
N GLU A 136 11.62 2.08 -0.44
CA GLU A 136 12.19 2.86 -1.54
C GLU A 136 11.89 2.17 -2.86
N HIS A 137 11.62 2.94 -3.91
CA HIS A 137 11.26 2.46 -5.22
C HIS A 137 12.51 1.99 -5.99
N LYS A 138 13.07 0.86 -5.53
CA LYS A 138 14.28 0.24 -6.07
C LYS A 138 14.19 -1.27 -6.13
N VAL A 139 15.22 -1.90 -6.69
CA VAL A 139 15.39 -3.35 -6.65
C VAL A 139 15.90 -3.77 -5.27
N TYR A 140 15.25 -4.76 -4.67
CA TYR A 140 15.66 -5.37 -3.40
C TYR A 140 16.29 -6.74 -3.64
N PRO A 141 17.26 -7.17 -2.81
CA PRO A 141 17.83 -8.51 -2.92
C PRO A 141 16.78 -9.60 -2.63
N LYS A 142 17.01 -10.78 -3.21
CA LYS A 142 16.19 -11.96 -2.94
C LYS A 142 16.29 -12.30 -1.44
N GLY A 143 15.15 -12.38 -0.77
CA GLY A 143 15.10 -12.66 0.67
C GLY A 143 15.17 -11.43 1.58
N ALA A 144 15.15 -10.20 1.05
CA ALA A 144 15.05 -9.00 1.89
C ALA A 144 13.89 -9.11 2.88
N ARG A 145 14.19 -8.87 4.16
CA ARG A 145 13.30 -9.03 5.30
C ARG A 145 12.28 -7.91 5.32
N ILE A 146 11.00 -8.27 5.24
CA ILE A 146 9.91 -7.29 5.17
C ILE A 146 9.63 -6.63 6.52
N ASP A 147 9.95 -7.29 7.63
CA ASP A 147 9.83 -6.76 8.98
C ASP A 147 10.84 -5.64 9.26
N GLU A 148 11.96 -5.61 8.56
CA GLU A 148 12.94 -4.51 8.62
C GLU A 148 12.49 -3.26 7.83
N LEU A 149 11.39 -3.35 7.07
CA LEU A 149 10.82 -2.25 6.29
C LEU A 149 9.64 -1.60 7.02
N THR A 150 9.53 -1.85 8.33
CA THR A 150 8.45 -1.34 9.17
C THR A 150 8.85 -0.10 9.94
N LEU A 151 7.87 0.77 10.13
CA LEU A 151 7.92 1.98 10.94
C LEU A 151 6.58 2.12 11.68
N SER A 152 6.54 2.96 12.71
CA SER A 152 5.27 3.36 13.32
C SER A 152 4.45 4.19 12.35
N VAL A 153 3.13 4.25 12.53
CA VAL A 153 2.29 5.09 11.67
C VAL A 153 2.65 6.56 11.86
N ARG A 154 3.01 6.99 13.08
CA ARG A 154 3.50 8.36 13.33
C ARG A 154 4.74 8.71 12.53
N GLU A 155 5.71 7.81 12.43
CA GLU A 155 6.89 8.02 11.58
C GLU A 155 6.49 8.10 10.10
N LEU A 156 5.48 7.34 9.66
CA LEU A 156 4.96 7.45 8.30
C LEU A 156 4.17 8.76 8.07
N GLU A 157 3.50 9.32 9.06
CA GLU A 157 2.80 10.61 8.96
C GLU A 157 3.78 11.77 8.83
N GLN A 158 4.78 11.82 9.72
CA GLN A 158 5.92 12.73 9.56
C GLN A 158 6.60 12.51 8.20
N PHE A 159 6.71 11.22 7.86
CA PHE A 159 7.00 10.61 6.57
C PHE A 159 6.40 11.35 5.39
N THR A 160 5.07 11.33 5.34
CA THR A 160 4.19 11.53 4.17
C THR A 160 3.42 12.84 4.24
N GLY A 161 3.41 13.53 5.38
CA GLY A 161 2.58 14.71 5.67
C GLY A 161 1.08 14.42 5.66
N LEU A 162 0.70 13.15 5.72
CA LEU A 162 -0.68 12.70 5.84
C LEU A 162 -1.00 12.44 7.31
N ASP A 163 -2.29 12.50 7.62
CA ASP A 163 -2.87 12.15 8.91
C ASP A 163 -3.70 10.87 8.72
N PHE A 164 -3.25 9.75 9.30
CA PHE A 164 -3.88 8.46 9.12
C PHE A 164 -4.76 8.13 10.32
N TYR A 165 -5.95 7.57 10.07
CA TYR A 165 -6.86 7.15 11.15
C TYR A 165 -7.46 8.28 12.02
N HIS A 166 -7.37 9.55 11.58
CA HIS A 166 -8.05 10.77 12.07
C HIS A 166 -9.56 10.73 12.34
N HIS A 167 -10.21 9.58 12.10
CA HIS A 167 -11.60 9.33 12.51
C HIS A 167 -11.69 8.57 13.85
N LEU A 168 -10.57 8.10 14.40
CA LEU A 168 -10.51 7.53 15.74
C LEU A 168 -10.58 8.66 16.78
N PRO A 169 -11.04 8.36 18.02
CA PRO A 169 -10.85 9.28 19.13
C PRO A 169 -9.36 9.57 19.36
N ASP A 170 -9.00 10.84 19.59
CA ASP A 170 -7.62 11.33 19.70
C ASP A 170 -6.74 10.48 20.63
N GLU A 171 -7.25 10.04 21.77
CA GLU A 171 -6.50 9.21 22.71
C GLU A 171 -6.15 7.83 22.12
N ILE A 172 -7.07 7.22 21.37
CA ILE A 172 -6.86 5.93 20.72
C ILE A 172 -5.89 6.11 19.55
N GLU A 173 -6.14 7.12 18.73
CA GLU A 173 -5.30 7.50 17.60
C GLU A 173 -3.82 7.68 18.01
N GLN A 174 -3.56 8.59 18.96
CA GLN A 174 -2.21 8.87 19.42
C GLN A 174 -1.50 7.64 19.98
N ALA A 175 -2.25 6.78 20.70
CA ALA A 175 -1.71 5.55 21.25
C ALA A 175 -1.33 4.55 20.16
N VAL A 176 -2.18 4.33 19.15
CA VAL A 176 -1.91 3.34 18.11
C VAL A 176 -0.84 3.80 17.15
N GLU A 177 -0.79 5.09 16.81
CA GLU A 177 0.17 5.61 15.83
C GLU A 177 1.61 5.58 16.32
N THR A 178 1.81 5.68 17.63
CA THR A 178 3.13 5.67 18.27
C THR A 178 3.64 4.27 18.59
N GLU A 179 2.87 3.21 18.26
CA GLU A 179 3.30 1.83 18.47
C GLU A 179 4.60 1.55 17.70
N SER A 180 5.69 1.32 18.44
CA SER A 180 6.97 1.00 17.82
C SER A 180 6.92 -0.41 17.22
N PRO A 181 7.23 -0.58 15.93
CA PRO A 181 7.27 -1.91 15.29
C PRO A 181 8.32 -2.83 15.90
N GLN A 182 9.34 -2.27 16.57
CA GLN A 182 10.42 -3.00 17.21
C GLN A 182 10.13 -3.38 18.67
N SER A 183 9.04 -2.85 19.25
CA SER A 183 8.61 -3.25 20.59
C SER A 183 8.35 -4.75 20.67
N ARG A 184 8.61 -5.35 21.83
CA ARG A 184 8.36 -6.79 22.06
C ARG A 184 6.91 -7.16 21.76
N GLN A 185 5.96 -6.31 22.17
CA GLN A 185 4.54 -6.50 21.90
C GLN A 185 4.23 -6.52 20.40
N SER A 186 4.75 -5.55 19.64
CA SER A 186 4.53 -5.49 18.19
C SER A 186 5.17 -6.68 17.45
N ARG A 187 6.39 -7.09 17.86
CA ARG A 187 7.06 -8.26 17.27
C ARG A 187 6.31 -9.55 17.54
N GLN A 188 5.80 -9.73 18.76
CA GLN A 188 4.99 -10.89 19.11
C GLN A 188 3.67 -10.89 18.34
N LEU A 189 3.01 -9.73 18.22
CA LEU A 189 1.73 -9.59 17.54
C LEU A 189 1.85 -9.82 16.04
N TRP A 190 2.60 -8.97 15.34
CA TRP A 190 2.65 -8.96 13.88
C TRP A 190 3.50 -10.11 13.30
N TRP A 191 4.57 -10.47 13.99
CA TRP A 191 5.60 -11.36 13.46
C TRP A 191 5.69 -12.71 14.16
N LYS A 192 4.99 -12.91 15.28
CA LYS A 192 5.09 -14.11 16.15
C LYS A 192 6.55 -14.39 16.59
N GLN A 193 7.31 -13.31 16.82
CA GLN A 193 8.71 -13.34 17.27
C GLN A 193 8.83 -12.95 18.74
#